data_AF-A0A0F9VWX5-F1
#
_entry.id   AF-A0A0F9VWX5-F1
#
_cell.length_a   1.000
_cell.length_b   1.000
_cell.length_c   1.000
_cell.angle_alpha   90.00
_cell.angle_beta   90.00
_cell.angle_gamma   90.00
#
_symmetry.space_group_name_H-M   'P 1'
#
loop_
_entity.id
_entity.type
_entity.pdbx_description
1 polymer ?
#
loop_
_entity_poly.entity_id
_entity_poly.type
_entity_poly.pdbx_seq_one_letter_code
_entity_poly.pdbx_strand_id
1 'polypeptide(L)'
;MSDVLHNVLHRFDKGISTVRADNPLAAMPYLDPTDWAIRFEDFLTNYDVSQVDSEWTFTLENACADAIVGPTGVMTLTNGGTDNDSGLLQADNQPWQTNSKPMLYECRAKLDKASGGDIAQSEMFIGLSSNETGTNFMNAGGTAREMDDAIGFIKYDGKATMDCMQGEANTFSTEVDAFTLVDDTWTVFTWYYDGSSSTKFWVNDDLKATLTSNVATSVMGPSFFVKDGEGKAQVLSVDYFLIAARR
;
A
#
# COMPACT_ATOMS: atom_id res chain seq x y z
N MET A 1 -33.73 -24.88 -22.08
CA MET A 1 -33.67 -23.40 -22.21
C MET A 1 -32.21 -23.06 -22.12
N SER A 2 -31.50 -23.10 -23.24
CA SER A 2 -31.25 -21.98 -24.17
C SER A 2 -30.37 -20.91 -23.53
N ASP A 3 -29.18 -20.79 -24.13
CA ASP A 3 -28.11 -19.81 -23.95
C ASP A 3 -28.43 -18.55 -23.15
N VAL A 4 -27.52 -18.22 -22.23
CA VAL A 4 -27.34 -16.83 -21.80
C VAL A 4 -25.90 -16.41 -22.05
N LEU A 5 -25.81 -15.32 -22.81
CA LEU A 5 -24.63 -14.65 -23.33
C LEU A 5 -23.70 -14.11 -22.24
N HIS A 6 -22.41 -14.04 -22.60
CA HIS A 6 -21.31 -13.34 -21.94
C HIS A 6 -21.65 -11.89 -21.51
N ASN A 7 -21.02 -11.43 -20.42
CA ASN A 7 -20.91 -10.00 -20.03
C ASN A 7 -22.21 -9.23 -19.72
N VAL A 8 -23.27 -9.89 -19.23
CA VAL A 8 -24.38 -9.14 -18.62
C VAL A 8 -23.94 -8.68 -17.23
N LEU A 9 -23.86 -7.36 -17.04
CA LEU A 9 -23.64 -6.75 -15.73
C LEU A 9 -24.84 -7.11 -14.84
N HIS A 10 -24.65 -8.10 -13.97
CA HIS A 10 -25.68 -8.53 -13.03
C HIS A 10 -25.83 -7.45 -11.95
N ARG A 11 -26.82 -6.56 -12.13
CA ARG A 11 -27.19 -5.61 -11.08
C ARG A 11 -28.02 -6.35 -10.03
N PHE A 12 -27.44 -6.53 -8.85
CA PHE A 12 -28.14 -7.11 -7.71
C PHE A 12 -29.01 -6.03 -7.07
N ASP A 13 -30.22 -5.83 -7.59
CA ASP A 13 -31.14 -4.77 -7.15
C ASP A 13 -31.56 -4.89 -5.67
N LYS A 14 -31.26 -6.03 -5.04
CA LYS A 14 -31.50 -6.30 -3.61
C LYS A 14 -30.22 -6.45 -2.78
N GLY A 15 -29.06 -6.11 -3.36
CA GLY A 15 -27.75 -6.33 -2.75
C GLY A 15 -27.24 -7.76 -2.87
N ILE A 16 -26.00 -7.98 -2.43
CA ILE A 16 -25.35 -9.29 -2.33
C ILE A 16 -25.13 -9.58 -0.86
N SER A 17 -25.48 -10.79 -0.41
CA SER A 17 -25.21 -11.25 0.95
C SER A 17 -24.45 -12.57 0.92
N THR A 18 -23.48 -12.71 1.84
CA THR A 18 -22.67 -13.93 2.03
C THR A 18 -23.17 -14.80 3.17
N VAL A 19 -24.21 -14.37 3.90
CA VAL A 19 -24.81 -15.16 4.98
C VAL A 19 -25.96 -16.04 4.49
N ARG A 20 -26.29 -17.06 5.28
CA ARG A 20 -27.42 -17.95 5.01
C ARG A 20 -28.73 -17.15 5.04
N ALA A 21 -29.70 -17.55 4.22
CA ALA A 21 -30.96 -16.83 4.03
C ALA A 21 -31.83 -16.70 5.32
N ASP A 22 -31.59 -17.53 6.32
CA ASP A 22 -32.24 -17.51 7.64
C ASP A 22 -31.54 -16.57 8.64
N ASN A 23 -30.36 -16.04 8.30
CA ASN A 23 -29.67 -15.04 9.11
C ASN A 23 -30.36 -13.67 8.90
N PRO A 24 -30.69 -12.92 9.98
CA PRO A 24 -31.24 -11.57 9.86
C PRO A 24 -30.42 -10.62 8.98
N LEU A 25 -29.10 -10.80 8.91
CA LEU A 25 -28.21 -10.02 8.05
C LEU A 25 -28.37 -10.33 6.56
N ALA A 26 -29.06 -11.42 6.18
CA ALA A 26 -29.38 -11.71 4.78
C ALA A 26 -30.33 -10.67 4.15
N ALA A 27 -31.03 -9.89 4.99
CA ALA A 27 -31.87 -8.77 4.55
C ALA A 27 -31.08 -7.46 4.39
N MET A 28 -29.81 -7.42 4.79
CA MET A 28 -28.94 -6.26 4.58
C MET A 28 -28.47 -6.27 3.11
N PRO A 29 -28.55 -5.14 2.37
CA PRO A 29 -28.12 -5.07 0.98
C PRO A 29 -26.59 -5.02 0.81
N TYR A 30 -25.85 -5.24 1.89
CA TYR A 30 -24.40 -5.26 1.95
C TYR A 30 -23.91 -6.65 2.35
N LEU A 31 -22.67 -6.95 2.00
CA LEU A 31 -21.96 -8.11 2.56
C LEU A 31 -21.98 -8.04 4.09
N ASP A 32 -22.01 -9.20 4.74
CA ASP A 32 -22.03 -9.26 6.20
C ASP A 32 -20.83 -8.49 6.77
N PRO A 33 -21.06 -7.34 7.42
CA PRO A 33 -19.98 -6.47 7.89
C PRO A 33 -19.24 -7.08 9.08
N THR A 34 -19.66 -8.25 9.57
CA THR A 34 -19.04 -8.95 10.70
C THR A 34 -18.02 -10.01 10.28
N ASP A 35 -17.95 -10.39 9.00
CA ASP A 35 -16.98 -11.39 8.50
C ASP A 35 -15.60 -10.75 8.24
N TRP A 36 -15.53 -9.45 8.00
CA TRP A 36 -14.27 -8.73 7.70
C TRP A 36 -14.09 -7.50 8.60
N ALA A 37 -12.89 -7.36 9.15
CA ALA A 37 -12.40 -6.08 9.68
C ALA A 37 -11.85 -5.27 8.51
N ILE A 38 -12.38 -4.07 8.29
CA ILE A 38 -12.04 -3.20 7.16
C ILE A 38 -11.56 -1.86 7.70
N ARG A 39 -10.43 -1.37 7.17
CA ARG A 39 -10.00 0.03 7.27
C ARG A 39 -9.90 0.58 5.86
N PHE A 40 -10.64 1.65 5.61
CA PHE A 40 -10.52 2.45 4.42
C PHE A 40 -10.11 3.86 4.86
N GLU A 41 -9.09 4.40 4.23
CA GLU A 41 -8.58 5.73 4.51
C GLU A 41 -8.48 6.51 3.20
N ASP A 42 -9.13 7.67 3.19
CA ASP A 42 -9.12 8.67 2.11
C ASP A 42 -8.49 9.99 2.56
N PHE A 43 -7.85 10.00 3.73
CA PHE A 43 -7.12 11.12 4.33
C PHE A 43 -7.92 12.42 4.55
N LEU A 44 -9.25 12.40 4.34
CA LEU A 44 -10.10 13.57 4.58
C LEU A 44 -10.43 13.79 6.06
N THR A 45 -10.42 12.70 6.84
CA THR A 45 -11.03 12.72 8.18
C THR A 45 -10.09 12.27 9.29
N ASN A 46 -9.22 11.28 9.03
CA ASN A 46 -8.39 10.66 10.08
C ASN A 46 -6.91 11.02 9.97
N TYR A 47 -6.51 11.79 8.96
CA TYR A 47 -5.14 12.28 8.85
C TYR A 47 -5.07 13.76 9.21
N ASP A 48 -4.25 14.06 10.22
CA ASP A 48 -3.93 15.42 10.63
C ASP A 48 -2.45 15.71 10.36
N VAL A 49 -2.18 16.58 9.38
CA VAL A 49 -0.83 17.05 9.03
C VAL A 49 -0.13 17.71 10.23
N SER A 50 -0.89 18.26 11.19
CA SER A 50 -0.29 18.83 12.40
C SER A 50 0.20 17.77 13.40
N GLN A 51 -0.14 16.50 13.18
CA GLN A 51 0.29 15.34 13.97
C GLN A 51 -0.06 15.49 15.47
N VAL A 52 -1.14 16.22 15.78
CA VAL A 52 -1.55 16.49 17.17
C VAL A 52 -2.35 15.32 17.73
N ASP A 53 -3.04 14.56 16.88
CA ASP A 53 -3.68 13.30 17.23
C ASP A 53 -2.86 12.11 16.66
N SER A 54 -2.32 11.28 17.56
CA SER A 54 -1.21 10.35 17.32
C SER A 54 -1.61 9.03 16.62
N GLU A 55 -2.36 9.09 15.51
CA GLU A 55 -2.65 7.88 14.72
C GLU A 55 -1.54 7.55 13.71
N TRP A 56 -0.81 8.57 13.29
CA TRP A 56 0.27 8.47 12.33
C TRP A 56 1.56 9.04 12.92
N THR A 57 2.68 8.42 12.57
CA THR A 57 4.01 8.98 12.78
C THR A 57 4.61 9.32 11.43
N PHE A 58 4.95 10.60 11.25
CA PHE A 58 5.78 11.07 10.15
C PHE A 58 7.24 11.19 10.60
N THR A 59 8.12 10.41 9.97
CA THR A 59 9.56 10.46 10.15
C THR A 59 10.21 10.97 8.86
N LEU A 60 11.16 11.88 8.96
CA LEU A 60 11.86 12.43 7.80
C LEU A 60 13.37 12.38 8.00
N GLU A 61 14.09 12.29 6.88
CA GLU A 61 15.51 12.57 6.80
C GLU A 61 15.72 13.81 5.92
N ASN A 62 16.53 14.74 6.40
CA ASN A 62 16.80 16.03 5.75
C ASN A 62 15.54 16.89 5.55
N ALA A 63 14.84 16.75 4.43
CA ALA A 63 13.65 17.52 4.13
C ALA A 63 12.57 16.70 3.41
N CYS A 64 11.41 16.56 4.04
CA CYS A 64 10.18 16.13 3.40
C CYS A 64 9.00 16.83 4.10
N ALA A 65 7.95 17.13 3.34
CA ALA A 65 6.71 17.70 3.86
C ALA A 65 5.54 16.80 3.50
N ASP A 66 4.70 16.50 4.48
CA ASP A 66 3.40 15.89 4.27
C ASP A 66 2.32 16.95 4.03
N ALA A 67 1.30 16.63 3.25
CA ALA A 67 0.14 17.48 3.06
C ALA A 67 -1.08 16.66 2.62
N ILE A 68 -2.28 17.19 2.87
CA ILE A 68 -3.50 16.72 2.23
C ILE A 68 -3.90 17.73 1.16
N VAL A 69 -4.06 17.27 -0.07
CA VAL A 69 -4.37 18.12 -1.23
C VAL A 69 -5.68 17.71 -1.90
N GLY A 70 -6.33 18.72 -2.49
CA GLY A 70 -7.54 18.53 -3.28
C GLY A 70 -8.80 18.23 -2.45
N PRO A 71 -9.97 18.23 -3.11
CA PRO A 71 -11.26 18.03 -2.44
C PRO A 71 -11.55 16.56 -2.09
N THR A 72 -10.73 15.61 -2.57
CA THR A 72 -10.90 14.17 -2.38
C THR A 72 -9.95 13.56 -1.35
N GLY A 73 -9.03 14.35 -0.78
CA GLY A 73 -8.11 13.88 0.26
C GLY A 73 -6.93 13.08 -0.29
N VAL A 74 -6.04 13.72 -1.04
CA VAL A 74 -4.79 13.06 -1.47
C VAL A 74 -3.69 13.38 -0.47
N MET A 75 -3.15 12.37 0.19
CA MET A 75 -1.92 12.51 0.99
C MET A 75 -0.72 12.65 0.05
N THR A 76 0.14 13.62 0.30
CA THR A 76 1.39 13.80 -0.43
C THR A 76 2.58 13.80 0.51
N LEU A 77 3.64 13.10 0.16
CA LEU A 77 4.98 13.27 0.73
C LEU A 77 5.84 13.95 -0.35
N THR A 78 6.26 15.18 -0.09
CA THR A 78 7.07 16.00 -1.01
C THR A 78 8.46 16.20 -0.45
N ASN A 79 9.46 15.61 -1.10
CA ASN A 79 10.86 15.79 -0.70
C ASN A 79 11.40 17.19 -1.06
N GLY A 80 12.47 17.59 -0.37
CA GLY A 80 13.08 18.91 -0.52
C GLY A 80 13.91 19.11 -1.81
N GLY A 81 14.22 18.04 -2.54
CA GLY A 81 14.97 18.06 -3.78
C GLY A 81 16.49 18.12 -3.64
N THR A 82 17.01 17.80 -2.47
CA THR A 82 18.41 17.40 -2.27
C THR A 82 18.48 15.88 -2.28
N ASP A 83 19.61 15.34 -2.75
CA ASP A 83 19.88 13.91 -2.69
C ASP A 83 19.73 13.38 -1.25
N ASN A 84 19.03 12.27 -1.09
CA ASN A 84 18.66 11.63 0.20
C ASN A 84 17.69 12.41 1.09
N ASP A 85 16.94 13.37 0.54
CA ASP A 85 15.72 13.86 1.20
C ASP A 85 14.69 12.71 1.24
N SER A 86 14.10 12.44 2.41
CA SER A 86 13.11 11.35 2.54
C SER A 86 12.00 11.63 3.54
N GLY A 87 10.87 10.96 3.32
CA GLY A 87 9.74 10.92 4.22
C GLY A 87 9.18 9.51 4.35
N LEU A 88 8.89 9.13 5.59
CA LEU A 88 8.25 7.88 5.98
C LEU A 88 7.01 8.22 6.80
N LEU A 89 5.84 7.80 6.32
CA LEU A 89 4.59 7.90 7.05
C LEU A 89 4.10 6.50 7.44
N GLN A 90 3.92 6.24 8.74
CA GLN A 90 3.42 4.97 9.25
C GLN A 90 2.25 5.19 10.19
N ALA A 91 1.27 4.29 10.16
CA ALA A 91 0.24 4.27 11.18
C ALA A 91 0.80 3.70 12.49
N ASP A 92 0.61 4.41 13.61
CA ASP A 92 1.11 4.04 14.93
C ASP A 92 0.40 2.83 15.51
N ASN A 93 -0.90 2.72 15.26
CA ASN A 93 -1.67 1.55 15.65
C ASN A 93 -1.70 0.55 14.50
N GLN A 94 -0.81 -0.43 14.60
CA GLN A 94 -0.65 -1.53 13.66
C GLN A 94 -1.41 -2.75 14.20
N PRO A 95 -2.64 -3.09 13.76
CA PRO A 95 -3.31 -4.31 14.22
C PRO A 95 -3.25 -5.46 13.20
N TRP A 96 -2.62 -5.26 12.04
CA TRP A 96 -2.75 -6.17 10.90
C TRP A 96 -1.67 -7.25 10.92
N GLN A 97 -2.05 -8.49 10.66
CA GLN A 97 -1.17 -9.64 10.76
C GLN A 97 -1.66 -10.76 9.84
N THR A 98 -0.77 -11.45 9.13
CA THR A 98 -1.16 -12.56 8.24
C THR A 98 -1.26 -13.92 8.95
N ASN A 99 -1.99 -13.96 10.06
CA ASN A 99 -2.12 -15.19 10.86
C ASN A 99 -3.32 -16.05 10.43
N SER A 100 -3.12 -16.93 9.45
CA SER A 100 -4.07 -18.00 9.06
C SER A 100 -5.43 -17.54 8.50
N LYS A 101 -5.58 -16.24 8.22
CA LYS A 101 -6.82 -15.67 7.69
C LYS A 101 -6.56 -14.86 6.44
N PRO A 102 -7.48 -14.91 5.46
CA PRO A 102 -7.38 -14.08 4.27
C PRO A 102 -7.26 -12.61 4.63
N MET A 103 -6.37 -11.91 3.92
CA MET A 103 -6.17 -10.47 4.08
C MET A 103 -5.91 -9.84 2.72
N LEU A 104 -6.48 -8.67 2.49
CA LEU A 104 -6.35 -7.89 1.28
C LEU A 104 -5.86 -6.49 1.62
N TYR A 105 -5.01 -5.96 0.75
CA TYR A 105 -4.59 -4.58 0.73
C TYR A 105 -4.78 -4.03 -0.67
N GLU A 106 -5.25 -2.80 -0.77
CA GLU A 106 -5.28 -2.03 -2.01
C GLU A 106 -4.88 -0.59 -1.71
N CYS A 107 -4.11 0.01 -2.61
CA CYS A 107 -3.70 1.40 -2.51
C CYS A 107 -3.64 2.02 -3.89
N ARG A 108 -4.15 3.25 -4.03
CA ARG A 108 -4.02 4.03 -5.25
C ARG A 108 -3.02 5.15 -5.02
N ALA A 109 -1.93 5.11 -5.77
CA ALA A 109 -0.83 6.06 -5.61
C ALA A 109 -0.17 6.43 -6.94
N LYS A 110 0.62 7.50 -6.93
CA LYS A 110 1.51 7.89 -8.02
C LYS A 110 2.81 8.47 -7.47
N LEU A 111 3.86 8.39 -8.28
CA LEU A 111 5.13 9.05 -8.03
C LEU A 111 5.36 10.08 -9.13
N ASP A 112 5.63 11.32 -8.75
CA ASP A 112 5.94 12.43 -9.65
C ASP A 112 7.40 12.84 -9.41
N LYS A 113 8.21 12.82 -10.47
CA LYS A 113 9.64 13.14 -10.42
C LYS A 113 9.97 14.63 -10.41
N ALA A 114 8.93 15.46 -10.29
CA ALA A 114 8.93 16.89 -10.49
C ALA A 114 9.59 17.32 -11.82
N SER A 115 9.69 18.63 -12.02
CA SER A 115 10.30 19.17 -13.22
C SER A 115 11.80 18.88 -13.27
N GLY A 116 12.19 18.05 -14.24
CA GLY A 116 13.59 17.79 -14.57
C GLY A 116 14.28 16.70 -13.75
N GLY A 117 13.55 15.93 -12.95
CA GLY A 117 14.03 14.68 -12.38
C GLY A 117 13.83 13.47 -13.29
N ASP A 118 14.33 12.34 -12.83
CA ASP A 118 14.17 11.01 -13.42
C ASP A 118 13.40 10.11 -12.45
N ILE A 119 12.39 9.41 -12.96
CA ILE A 119 11.61 8.46 -12.15
C ILE A 119 12.50 7.33 -11.61
N ALA A 120 13.63 7.05 -12.26
CA ALA A 120 14.59 6.06 -11.77
C ALA A 120 15.37 6.53 -10.53
N GLN A 121 15.44 7.84 -10.26
CA GLN A 121 16.23 8.45 -9.18
C GLN A 121 15.38 8.74 -7.94
N SER A 122 14.68 7.70 -7.49
CA SER A 122 13.82 7.77 -6.32
C SER A 122 13.67 6.40 -5.69
N GLU A 123 13.36 6.38 -4.41
CA GLU A 123 12.97 5.17 -3.70
C GLU A 123 11.55 5.32 -3.21
N MET A 124 10.81 4.22 -3.17
CA MET A 124 9.40 4.25 -2.80
C MET A 124 8.99 2.94 -2.16
N PHE A 125 8.15 3.00 -1.14
CA PHE A 125 7.45 1.82 -0.61
C PHE A 125 5.97 2.15 -0.37
N ILE A 126 5.12 1.18 -0.72
CA ILE A 126 3.70 1.17 -0.38
C ILE A 126 3.33 -0.24 0.09
N GLY A 127 2.78 -0.33 1.29
CA GLY A 127 2.24 -1.59 1.78
C GLY A 127 2.03 -1.57 3.28
N LEU A 128 2.16 -2.75 3.89
CA LEU A 128 2.24 -2.90 5.33
C LEU A 128 3.68 -3.22 5.72
N SER A 129 4.18 -2.60 6.78
CA SER A 129 5.45 -2.96 7.40
C SER A 129 5.35 -2.91 8.92
N SER A 130 6.31 -3.54 9.59
CA SER A 130 6.62 -3.24 10.99
C SER A 130 6.88 -1.73 11.17
N ASN A 131 6.59 -1.23 12.37
CA ASN A 131 6.94 0.14 12.72
C ASN A 131 8.47 0.27 12.75
N GLU A 132 9.00 1.18 11.95
CA GLU A 132 10.42 1.44 11.89
C GLU A 132 10.72 2.67 12.75
N THR A 133 11.59 2.51 13.74
CA THR A 133 11.98 3.62 14.61
C THR A 133 13.24 4.28 14.04
N GLY A 134 13.08 5.19 13.07
CA GLY A 134 14.18 5.97 12.51
C GLY A 134 14.07 6.19 11.02
N THR A 135 15.16 6.64 10.39
CA THR A 135 15.21 6.97 8.95
C THR A 135 15.70 5.81 8.08
N ASN A 136 16.08 4.69 8.68
CA ASN A 136 16.63 3.52 7.99
C ASN A 136 15.51 2.61 7.44
N PHE A 137 14.60 3.14 6.63
CA PHE A 137 13.61 2.29 5.95
C PHE A 137 14.23 1.59 4.73
N MET A 138 15.12 2.31 4.05
CA MET A 138 16.07 1.81 3.07
C MET A 138 17.48 2.29 3.44
N ASN A 139 18.49 1.63 2.89
CA ASN A 139 19.87 2.01 3.13
C ASN A 139 20.18 3.38 2.49
N ALA A 140 21.31 3.96 2.91
CA ALA A 140 21.74 5.28 2.43
C ALA A 140 21.82 5.37 0.90
N GLY A 141 22.20 4.29 0.21
CA GLY A 141 22.31 4.28 -1.24
C GLY A 141 21.05 3.85 -1.99
N GLY A 142 19.89 3.69 -1.33
CA GLY A 142 18.63 3.36 -1.98
C GLY A 142 18.56 2.00 -2.69
N THR A 143 19.54 1.13 -2.46
CA THR A 143 19.76 -0.13 -3.21
C THR A 143 19.43 -1.36 -2.39
N ALA A 144 19.16 -1.19 -1.10
CA ALA A 144 18.70 -2.23 -0.21
C ALA A 144 17.67 -1.66 0.77
N ARG A 145 16.68 -2.48 1.11
CA ARG A 145 15.75 -2.19 2.21
C ARG A 145 16.41 -2.48 3.54
N GLU A 146 15.92 -1.84 4.60
CA GLU A 146 16.38 -2.04 5.98
C GLU A 146 15.22 -2.38 6.94
N MET A 147 13.96 -2.26 6.49
CA MET A 147 12.78 -2.71 7.24
C MET A 147 12.78 -4.23 7.49
N ASP A 148 12.27 -4.64 8.65
CA ASP A 148 12.36 -6.02 9.14
C ASP A 148 11.26 -6.93 8.57
N ASP A 149 9.99 -6.50 8.72
CA ASP A 149 8.80 -7.25 8.32
C ASP A 149 7.95 -6.39 7.38
N ALA A 150 7.55 -6.93 6.23
CA ALA A 150 6.67 -6.19 5.31
C ALA A 150 5.96 -7.07 4.29
N ILE A 151 4.84 -6.56 3.77
CA ILE A 151 4.18 -7.02 2.54
C ILE A 151 3.77 -5.80 1.73
N GLY A 152 4.25 -5.70 0.50
CA GLY A 152 3.98 -4.52 -0.32
C GLY A 152 4.75 -4.46 -1.62
N PHE A 153 4.90 -3.24 -2.12
CA PHE A 153 5.58 -2.90 -3.35
C PHE A 153 6.72 -1.94 -3.02
N ILE A 154 7.90 -2.21 -3.56
CA ILE A 154 9.10 -1.42 -3.30
C ILE A 154 9.80 -1.02 -4.59
N LYS A 155 10.37 0.18 -4.63
CA LYS A 155 11.25 0.67 -5.68
C LYS A 155 12.56 1.10 -5.08
N TYR A 156 13.63 0.74 -5.76
CA TYR A 156 15.00 1.09 -5.42
C TYR A 156 15.53 2.19 -6.34
N ASP A 157 16.56 2.88 -5.87
CA ASP A 157 17.29 3.87 -6.66
C ASP A 157 17.95 3.23 -7.89
N GLY A 158 18.07 4.03 -8.96
CA GLY A 158 18.60 3.63 -10.26
C GLY A 158 17.64 2.79 -11.10
N LYS A 159 16.38 2.60 -10.66
CA LYS A 159 15.38 1.78 -11.36
C LYS A 159 14.03 2.46 -11.47
N ALA A 160 13.40 2.43 -12.64
CA ALA A 160 12.00 2.86 -12.82
C ALA A 160 10.97 1.77 -12.44
N THR A 161 11.43 0.61 -11.98
CA THR A 161 10.60 -0.57 -11.72
C THR A 161 10.28 -0.74 -10.25
N MET A 162 9.11 -1.31 -9.97
CA MET A 162 8.64 -1.74 -8.66
C MET A 162 8.77 -3.26 -8.56
N ASP A 163 9.26 -3.72 -7.41
CA ASP A 163 9.27 -5.12 -7.01
C ASP A 163 8.02 -5.42 -6.17
N CYS A 164 7.52 -6.66 -6.25
CA CYS A 164 6.54 -7.17 -5.27
C CYS A 164 7.28 -7.93 -4.19
N MET A 165 6.98 -7.70 -2.92
CA MET A 165 7.74 -8.31 -1.83
C MET A 165 6.89 -8.70 -0.63
N GLN A 166 7.33 -9.76 0.06
CA GLN A 166 6.92 -10.12 1.40
C GLN A 166 8.12 -10.65 2.19
N GLY A 167 8.21 -10.35 3.49
CA GLY A 167 9.26 -10.89 4.33
C GLY A 167 8.99 -10.77 5.81
N GLU A 168 9.69 -11.61 6.55
CA GLU A 168 9.68 -11.71 8.00
C GLU A 168 11.13 -11.82 8.48
N ALA A 169 11.46 -11.15 9.59
CA ALA A 169 12.75 -11.24 10.27
C ALA A 169 13.91 -11.04 9.28
N ASN A 170 13.85 -9.95 8.51
CA ASN A 170 14.82 -9.54 7.49
C ASN A 170 14.99 -10.50 6.30
N THR A 171 14.16 -11.55 6.20
CA THR A 171 14.23 -12.54 5.13
C THR A 171 13.04 -12.38 4.20
N PHE A 172 13.29 -12.08 2.93
CA PHE A 172 12.24 -11.70 1.99
C PHE A 172 12.16 -12.63 0.77
N SER A 173 10.94 -12.79 0.27
CA SER A 173 10.63 -13.25 -1.07
C SER A 173 10.28 -12.04 -1.91
N THR A 174 10.80 -11.98 -3.13
CA THR A 174 10.66 -10.82 -4.00
C THR A 174 10.50 -11.26 -5.45
N GLU A 175 9.50 -10.71 -6.13
CA GLU A 175 9.44 -10.69 -7.59
C GLU A 175 10.02 -9.37 -8.05
N VAL A 176 11.16 -9.44 -8.75
CA VAL A 176 11.91 -8.25 -9.18
C VAL A 176 11.33 -7.68 -10.48
N ASP A 177 11.38 -6.36 -10.61
CA ASP A 177 10.98 -5.62 -11.80
C ASP A 177 9.54 -5.95 -12.28
N ALA A 178 8.63 -6.20 -11.33
CA ALA A 178 7.27 -6.68 -11.54
C ALA A 178 6.37 -5.65 -12.30
N PHE A 179 6.68 -4.37 -12.20
CA PHE A 179 5.98 -3.29 -12.89
C PHE A 179 6.91 -2.11 -13.17
N THR A 180 6.74 -1.39 -14.28
CA THR A 180 7.47 -0.15 -14.58
C THR A 180 6.57 1.04 -14.28
N LEU A 181 7.00 1.91 -13.35
CA LEU A 181 6.30 3.15 -13.05
C LEU A 181 6.37 4.11 -14.22
N VAL A 182 5.29 4.86 -14.38
CA VAL A 182 5.21 6.01 -15.27
C VAL A 182 5.04 7.24 -14.39
N ASP A 183 5.82 8.27 -14.70
CA ASP A 183 5.76 9.57 -14.04
C ASP A 183 4.33 10.12 -13.98
N ASP A 184 3.96 10.69 -12.84
CA ASP A 184 2.66 11.33 -12.57
C ASP A 184 1.43 10.47 -12.97
N THR A 185 1.56 9.14 -12.91
CA THR A 185 0.51 8.23 -13.33
C THR A 185 -0.06 7.45 -12.15
N TRP A 186 -1.35 7.66 -11.88
CA TRP A 186 -2.08 6.91 -10.87
C TRP A 186 -2.09 5.41 -11.19
N THR A 187 -1.65 4.65 -10.21
CA THR A 187 -1.51 3.20 -10.26
C THR A 187 -2.19 2.59 -9.04
N VAL A 188 -2.91 1.49 -9.24
CA VAL A 188 -3.53 0.71 -8.16
C VAL A 188 -2.64 -0.48 -7.85
N PHE A 189 -2.23 -0.58 -6.59
CA PHE A 189 -1.37 -1.62 -6.03
C PHE A 189 -2.20 -2.49 -5.10
N THR A 190 -2.34 -3.77 -5.43
CA THR A 190 -3.20 -4.68 -4.67
C THR A 190 -2.44 -5.95 -4.31
N TRP A 191 -2.55 -6.42 -3.08
CA TRP A 191 -2.13 -7.77 -2.74
C TRP A 191 -3.19 -8.51 -1.92
N TYR A 192 -3.17 -9.83 -2.03
CA TYR A 192 -4.09 -10.72 -1.32
C TYR A 192 -3.33 -11.92 -0.77
N TYR A 193 -3.35 -12.05 0.56
CA TYR A 193 -2.92 -13.23 1.28
C TYR A 193 -4.11 -14.19 1.45
N ASP A 194 -3.91 -15.46 1.13
CA ASP A 194 -4.97 -16.48 1.12
C ASP A 194 -5.34 -17.05 2.51
N GLY A 195 -4.66 -16.61 3.57
CA GLY A 195 -4.83 -17.19 4.90
C GLY A 195 -4.01 -18.45 5.14
N SER A 196 -3.09 -18.80 4.26
CA SER A 196 -2.24 -19.98 4.41
C SER A 196 -0.80 -19.73 3.96
N SER A 197 -0.54 -19.69 2.66
CA SER A 197 0.77 -19.96 2.09
C SER A 197 1.12 -19.10 0.89
N SER A 198 0.16 -18.35 0.34
CA SER A 198 0.42 -17.53 -0.83
C SER A 198 -0.11 -16.12 -0.69
N THR A 199 0.69 -15.19 -1.19
CA THR A 199 0.29 -13.80 -1.41
C THR A 199 0.42 -13.50 -2.88
N LYS A 200 -0.68 -13.05 -3.48
CA LYS A 200 -0.74 -12.61 -4.87
C LYS A 200 -0.67 -11.10 -4.93
N PHE A 201 -0.01 -10.58 -5.95
CA PHE A 201 0.19 -9.15 -6.15
C PHE A 201 -0.31 -8.75 -7.54
N TRP A 202 -1.06 -7.66 -7.60
CA TRP A 202 -1.60 -7.07 -8.83
C TRP A 202 -1.21 -5.60 -8.90
N VAL A 203 -1.04 -5.14 -10.13
CA VAL A 203 -0.89 -3.72 -10.43
C VAL A 203 -1.86 -3.38 -11.56
N ASN A 204 -2.77 -2.44 -11.31
CA ASN A 204 -3.89 -2.11 -12.20
C ASN A 204 -4.68 -3.36 -12.62
N ASP A 205 -5.07 -4.18 -11.65
CA ASP A 205 -5.80 -5.45 -11.83
C ASP A 205 -5.06 -6.56 -12.60
N ASP A 206 -3.84 -6.32 -13.09
CA ASP A 206 -3.01 -7.33 -13.73
C ASP A 206 -2.16 -8.06 -12.69
N LEU A 207 -2.27 -9.39 -12.63
CA LEU A 207 -1.45 -10.23 -11.74
C LEU A 207 0.03 -10.10 -12.13
N LYS A 208 0.87 -9.65 -11.19
CA LYS A 208 2.32 -9.48 -11.38
C LYS A 208 3.12 -10.56 -10.69
N ALA A 209 2.70 -11.01 -9.51
CA ALA A 209 3.45 -11.98 -8.73
C ALA A 209 2.56 -12.91 -7.90
N THR A 210 3.10 -14.08 -7.55
CA THR A 210 2.58 -14.95 -6.50
C THR A 210 3.76 -15.43 -5.67
N LEU A 211 3.86 -14.95 -4.43
CA LEU A 211 4.94 -15.29 -3.51
C LEU A 211 4.43 -16.31 -2.47
N THR A 212 5.22 -17.36 -2.22
CA THR A 212 4.79 -18.50 -1.38
C THR A 212 5.70 -18.77 -0.18
N SER A 213 6.65 -17.88 0.11
CA SER A 213 7.61 -18.02 1.21
C SER A 213 7.81 -16.69 1.93
N ASN A 214 8.19 -16.74 3.19
CA ASN A 214 8.49 -15.56 4.02
C ASN A 214 7.31 -14.58 4.11
N VAL A 215 6.09 -15.10 4.25
CA VAL A 215 4.93 -14.25 4.54
C VAL A 215 5.12 -13.64 5.94
N ALA A 216 5.00 -12.32 6.05
CA ALA A 216 5.18 -11.59 7.30
C ALA A 216 4.12 -11.97 8.35
N THR A 217 4.54 -12.62 9.43
CA THR A 217 3.67 -12.96 10.57
C THR A 217 3.71 -11.92 11.67
N SER A 218 4.63 -10.96 11.66
CA SER A 218 4.60 -9.84 12.59
C SER A 218 3.38 -8.94 12.41
N VAL A 219 3.11 -8.15 13.44
CA VAL A 219 2.12 -7.09 13.40
C VAL A 219 2.65 -5.95 12.53
N MET A 220 1.84 -5.48 11.58
CA MET A 220 2.21 -4.48 10.60
C MET A 220 1.12 -3.41 10.45
N GLY A 221 1.52 -2.25 9.95
CA GLY A 221 0.63 -1.13 9.64
C GLY A 221 0.91 -0.51 8.28
N PRO A 222 -0.06 0.21 7.71
CA PRO A 222 0.13 0.93 6.46
C PRO A 222 1.31 1.90 6.59
N SER A 223 2.23 1.77 5.63
CA SER A 223 3.48 2.52 5.57
C SER A 223 3.71 3.02 4.16
N PHE A 224 4.07 4.30 4.05
CA PHE A 224 4.35 5.01 2.80
C PHE A 224 5.71 5.68 2.91
N PHE A 225 6.61 5.38 1.98
CA PHE A 225 7.96 5.92 1.99
C PHE A 225 8.28 6.52 0.62
N VAL A 226 8.98 7.65 0.63
CA VAL A 226 9.61 8.24 -0.55
C VAL A 226 10.97 8.79 -0.18
N LYS A 227 11.94 8.65 -1.09
CA LYS A 227 13.27 9.25 -0.97
C LYS A 227 13.77 9.69 -2.35
N ASP A 228 14.55 10.77 -2.35
CA ASP A 228 15.23 11.30 -3.52
C ASP A 228 16.56 10.55 -3.72
N GLY A 229 16.76 9.96 -4.90
CA GLY A 229 18.03 9.38 -5.34
C GLY A 229 18.90 10.35 -6.16
N GLU A 230 18.44 11.58 -6.31
CA GLU A 230 19.18 12.66 -6.96
C GLU A 230 18.80 14.03 -6.36
N GLY A 231 19.51 15.09 -6.75
CA GLY A 231 19.16 16.47 -6.36
C GLY A 231 17.93 17.03 -7.09
N LYS A 232 16.78 16.35 -6.98
CA LYS A 232 15.47 16.71 -7.55
C LYS A 232 14.36 16.19 -6.66
N ALA A 233 13.39 17.06 -6.35
CA ALA A 233 12.28 16.71 -5.49
C ALA A 233 11.42 15.62 -6.15
N GLN A 234 11.06 14.62 -5.37
CA GLN A 234 10.08 13.61 -5.73
C GLN A 234 8.82 13.78 -4.88
N VAL A 235 7.66 13.46 -5.45
CA VAL A 235 6.38 13.53 -4.76
C VAL A 235 5.67 12.19 -4.85
N LEU A 236 5.53 11.53 -3.71
CA LEU A 236 4.60 10.41 -3.56
C LEU A 236 3.23 10.95 -3.23
N SER A 237 2.22 10.63 -4.04
CA SER A 237 0.82 10.93 -3.75
C SER A 237 0.04 9.64 -3.54
N VAL A 238 -0.76 9.59 -2.47
CA VAL A 238 -1.65 8.47 -2.13
C VAL A 238 -3.07 9.00 -2.04
N ASP A 239 -3.96 8.45 -2.87
CA ASP A 239 -5.38 8.83 -2.92
C ASP A 239 -6.18 8.10 -1.85
N TYR A 240 -5.94 6.80 -1.70
CA TYR A 240 -6.53 6.00 -0.64
C TYR A 240 -5.74 4.73 -0.39
N PHE A 241 -6.02 4.10 0.75
CA PHE A 241 -5.77 2.68 0.93
C PHE A 241 -6.96 1.96 1.57
N LEU A 242 -7.02 0.65 1.33
CA LEU A 242 -7.96 -0.27 1.93
C LEU A 242 -7.18 -1.45 2.50
N ILE A 243 -7.50 -1.84 3.73
CA ILE A 243 -7.08 -3.09 4.33
C ILE A 243 -8.32 -3.84 4.75
N ALA A 244 -8.44 -5.10 4.37
CA ALA A 244 -9.53 -5.97 4.80
C ALA A 244 -8.94 -7.30 5.27
N ALA A 245 -9.19 -7.66 6.52
CA ALA A 245 -8.80 -8.96 7.09
C ALA A 245 -10.03 -9.71 7.58
N ARG A 246 -10.09 -11.01 7.29
CA ARG A 246 -11.20 -11.84 7.76
C ARG A 246 -11.16 -12.01 9.28
N ARG A 247 -12.32 -11.98 9.94
CA ARG A 247 -12.47 -12.12 11.39
C ARG A 247 -12.40 -13.54 11.91
#